data_AF-A0A8G0P9D2-F1
#
_entry.id   AF-A0A8G0P9D2-F1
#
_cell.length_a   1.000
_cell.length_b   1.000
_cell.length_c   1.000
_cell.angle_alpha   90.00
_cell.angle_beta   90.00
_cell.angle_gamma   90.00
#
_symmetry.space_group_name_H-M   'P 1'
#
loop_
_entity.id
_entity.type
_entity.pdbx_description
1 polymer ?
#
loop_
_entity_poly.entity_id
_entity_poly.type
_entity_poly.pdbx_seq_one_letter_code
_entity_poly.pdbx_strand_id
1 'polypeptide(L)'
;MKLKYLVASFLLIAAFFVSCHFGTKDEKQTILTGTATILVDETVYPLVEDHQMIFENQYQAKIKLVAKPEREIVKLLSEGKNNLAILTRELIPGEIKNFSRNNIKGKVTDFAIDGIAFIGHPSNSNFKMEEIELINFLNGKTSKIKNLVFDNANSSTVRYLMDLAKVKSLPKRIFFLCQPIMK
;
A
#
# COMPACT_ATOMS: atom_id res chain seq x y z
N MET A 1 39.03 -48.50 -38.89
CA MET A 1 38.36 -47.21 -39.23
C MET A 1 36.90 -47.12 -38.79
N LYS A 2 36.07 -48.16 -38.95
CA LYS A 2 34.61 -48.12 -38.64
C LYS A 2 34.23 -47.79 -37.18
N LEU A 3 35.04 -48.20 -36.20
CA LEU A 3 34.75 -47.97 -34.77
C LEU A 3 34.89 -46.49 -34.35
N LYS A 4 35.82 -45.75 -34.96
CA LYS A 4 36.03 -44.31 -34.68
C LYS A 4 34.85 -43.46 -35.14
N TYR A 5 34.23 -43.82 -36.27
CA TYR A 5 33.03 -43.13 -36.79
C TYR A 5 31.78 -43.44 -35.96
N LEU A 6 31.68 -44.66 -35.40
CA LEU A 6 30.57 -45.06 -34.54
C LEU A 6 30.61 -44.33 -33.19
N VAL A 7 31.80 -44.22 -32.59
CA VAL A 7 32.02 -43.44 -31.36
C VAL A 7 31.80 -41.93 -31.60
N ALA A 8 32.25 -41.40 -32.75
CA ALA A 8 32.01 -40.00 -33.11
C ALA A 8 30.52 -39.70 -33.34
N SER A 9 29.77 -40.61 -33.97
CA SER A 9 28.32 -40.48 -34.17
C SER A 9 27.56 -40.48 -32.83
N PHE A 10 27.94 -41.36 -31.90
CA PHE A 10 27.33 -41.42 -30.57
C PHE A 10 27.61 -40.16 -29.73
N LEU A 11 28.82 -39.60 -29.83
CA LEU A 11 29.19 -38.35 -29.15
C LEU A 11 28.41 -37.14 -29.68
N LEU A 12 28.12 -37.12 -30.98
CA LEU A 12 27.40 -36.04 -31.65
C LEU A 12 25.90 -36.08 -31.32
N ILE A 13 25.33 -37.27 -31.17
CA ILE A 13 23.95 -37.46 -30.70
C ILE A 13 23.82 -37.08 -29.23
N ALA A 14 24.78 -37.46 -28.37
CA ALA A 14 24.79 -37.07 -26.96
C ALA A 14 24.90 -35.54 -26.77
N ALA A 15 25.69 -34.85 -27.59
CA ALA A 15 25.78 -33.39 -27.58
C ALA A 15 24.45 -32.70 -27.96
N PHE A 16 23.64 -33.32 -28.83
CA PHE A 16 22.33 -32.81 -29.21
C PHE A 16 21.30 -32.89 -28.06
N PHE A 17 21.37 -33.93 -27.23
CA PHE A 17 20.50 -34.07 -26.06
C PHE A 17 20.84 -33.08 -24.93
N VAL A 18 22.11 -32.73 -24.75
CA VAL A 18 22.53 -31.73 -23.74
C VAL A 18 22.08 -30.32 -24.11
N SER A 19 22.02 -29.98 -25.40
CA SER A 19 21.59 -28.66 -25.86
C SER A 19 20.09 -28.39 -25.67
N CYS A 20 19.27 -29.41 -25.40
CA CYS A 20 17.83 -29.25 -25.26
C CYS A 20 17.39 -28.95 -23.81
N HIS A 21 18.31 -28.97 -22.84
CA HIS A 21 18.00 -28.82 -21.41
C HIS A 21 18.39 -27.47 -20.79
N PHE A 22 18.91 -26.53 -21.59
CA PHE A 22 19.33 -25.18 -21.15
C PHE A 22 18.38 -24.05 -21.61
N GLY A 23 17.09 -24.33 -21.67
CA GLY A 23 16.07 -23.28 -21.75
C GLY A 23 15.69 -22.87 -20.33
N THR A 24 16.34 -21.85 -19.77
CA THR A 24 15.80 -21.15 -18.60
C THR A 24 14.45 -20.59 -19.01
N LYS A 25 13.37 -21.17 -18.49
CA LYS A 25 12.03 -20.61 -18.63
C LYS A 25 12.03 -19.31 -17.84
N ASP A 26 12.43 -18.21 -18.48
CA ASP A 26 12.11 -16.88 -17.98
C ASP A 26 10.59 -16.77 -18.02
N GLU A 27 9.94 -17.07 -16.89
CA GLU A 27 8.52 -16.84 -16.73
C GLU A 27 8.26 -15.35 -16.98
N LYS A 28 7.69 -15.05 -18.15
CA LYS A 28 7.37 -13.69 -18.54
C LYS A 28 6.54 -13.05 -17.43
N GLN A 29 7.09 -12.02 -16.82
CA GLN A 29 6.37 -11.18 -15.88
C GLN A 29 5.28 -10.45 -16.66
N THR A 30 4.02 -10.68 -16.32
CA THR A 30 2.86 -10.00 -16.89
C THR A 30 1.99 -9.45 -15.76
N ILE A 31 0.86 -8.83 -16.10
CA ILE A 31 -0.11 -8.38 -15.09
C ILE A 31 -0.71 -9.59 -14.35
N LEU A 32 -0.73 -10.77 -14.96
CA LEU A 32 -1.36 -11.98 -14.41
C LEU A 32 -0.33 -13.04 -13.94
N THR A 33 0.96 -12.79 -14.13
CA THR A 33 2.06 -13.73 -13.81
C THR A 33 3.26 -12.97 -13.27
N GLY A 34 3.86 -13.42 -12.16
CA GLY A 34 5.07 -12.80 -11.61
C GLY A 34 4.89 -12.18 -10.24
N THR A 35 5.76 -11.24 -9.84
CA THR A 35 5.78 -10.66 -8.49
C THR A 35 5.67 -9.14 -8.48
N ALA A 36 4.84 -8.58 -7.59
CA ALA A 36 4.73 -7.14 -7.39
C ALA A 36 4.79 -6.79 -5.90
N THR A 37 5.49 -5.72 -5.52
CA THR A 37 5.45 -5.17 -4.15
C THR A 37 4.68 -3.86 -4.15
N ILE A 38 3.64 -3.78 -3.32
CA ILE A 38 2.75 -2.63 -3.22
C ILE A 38 2.84 -2.05 -1.82
N LEU A 39 3.17 -0.76 -1.72
CA LEU A 39 3.03 -0.03 -0.46
C LEU A 39 1.56 0.31 -0.25
N VAL A 40 1.00 0.01 0.91
CA VAL A 40 -0.43 0.23 1.17
C VAL A 40 -0.58 1.05 2.44
N ASP A 41 -1.40 2.09 2.36
CA ASP A 41 -1.80 2.85 3.54
C ASP A 41 -2.46 1.90 4.56
N GLU A 42 -1.96 1.92 5.79
CA GLU A 42 -2.44 1.09 6.89
C GLU A 42 -3.96 1.18 7.12
N THR A 43 -4.58 2.31 6.80
CA THR A 43 -6.03 2.54 7.00
C THR A 43 -6.92 1.72 6.07
N VAL A 44 -6.38 1.32 4.90
CA VAL A 44 -7.10 0.53 3.89
C VAL A 44 -6.45 -0.83 3.66
N TYR A 45 -5.40 -1.16 4.41
CA TYR A 45 -4.68 -2.42 4.26
C TYR A 45 -5.60 -3.65 4.32
N PRO A 46 -6.53 -3.80 5.29
CA PRO A 46 -7.39 -4.98 5.34
C PRO A 46 -8.21 -5.19 4.07
N LEU A 47 -8.72 -4.11 3.47
CA LEU A 47 -9.48 -4.16 2.21
C LEU A 47 -8.60 -4.63 1.03
N VAL A 48 -7.36 -4.13 0.97
CA VAL A 48 -6.42 -4.49 -0.11
C VAL A 48 -5.93 -5.94 0.06
N GLU A 49 -5.77 -6.41 1.29
CA GLU A 49 -5.40 -7.79 1.59
C GLU A 49 -6.48 -8.78 1.13
N ASP A 50 -7.76 -8.47 1.35
CA ASP A 50 -8.87 -9.26 0.82
C ASP A 50 -8.84 -9.34 -0.71
N HIS A 51 -8.58 -8.22 -1.38
CA HIS A 51 -8.45 -8.19 -2.85
C HIS A 51 -7.21 -8.95 -3.34
N GLN A 52 -6.08 -8.88 -2.63
CA GLN A 52 -4.90 -9.69 -2.95
C GLN A 52 -5.27 -11.17 -2.91
N MET A 53 -5.93 -11.63 -1.85
CA MET A 53 -6.28 -13.04 -1.68
C MET A 53 -7.11 -13.56 -2.86
N ILE A 54 -8.11 -12.79 -3.28
CA ILE A 54 -8.95 -13.14 -4.44
C ILE A 54 -8.13 -13.16 -5.73
N PHE A 55 -7.26 -12.16 -5.93
CA PHE A 55 -6.45 -12.04 -7.13
C PHE A 55 -5.44 -13.19 -7.28
N GLU A 56 -4.71 -13.52 -6.22
CA GLU A 56 -3.73 -14.62 -6.23
C GLU A 56 -4.37 -16.01 -6.33
N ASN A 57 -5.65 -16.14 -5.95
CA ASN A 57 -6.39 -17.39 -6.15
C ASN A 57 -6.74 -17.61 -7.63
N GLN A 58 -6.94 -16.53 -8.38
CA GLN A 58 -7.31 -16.59 -9.80
C GLN A 58 -6.11 -16.59 -10.75
N TYR A 59 -5.00 -15.98 -10.36
CA TYR A 59 -3.84 -15.74 -11.22
C TYR A 59 -2.53 -16.22 -10.60
N GLN A 60 -1.57 -16.59 -11.45
CA GLN A 60 -0.22 -17.03 -11.03
C GLN A 60 0.70 -15.84 -10.72
N ALA A 61 0.14 -14.80 -10.11
CA ALA A 61 0.86 -13.62 -9.66
C ALA A 61 0.98 -13.66 -8.14
N LYS A 62 2.05 -13.05 -7.62
CA LYS A 62 2.35 -12.93 -6.20
C LYS A 62 2.51 -11.46 -5.84
N ILE A 63 1.63 -10.99 -4.97
CA ILE A 63 1.59 -9.61 -4.51
C ILE A 63 2.15 -9.60 -3.09
N LYS A 64 3.13 -8.72 -2.86
CA LYS A 64 3.64 -8.43 -1.53
C LYS A 64 3.10 -7.08 -1.10
N LEU A 65 2.15 -7.08 -0.18
CA LEU A 65 1.67 -5.85 0.44
C LEU A 65 2.59 -5.44 1.60
N VAL A 66 2.83 -4.15 1.72
CA VAL A 66 3.62 -3.56 2.81
C VAL A 66 2.81 -2.42 3.41
N ALA A 67 2.18 -2.70 4.56
CA ALA A 67 1.41 -1.72 5.31
C ALA A 67 2.34 -0.67 5.93
N LYS A 68 2.07 0.61 5.66
CA LYS A 68 2.81 1.75 6.22
C LYS A 68 1.88 2.95 6.40
N PRO A 69 2.20 3.87 7.34
CA PRO A 69 1.52 5.16 7.40
C PRO A 69 1.76 5.94 6.11
N GLU A 70 0.75 6.67 5.64
CA GLU A 70 0.77 7.43 4.38
C GLU A 70 2.04 8.28 4.19
N ARG A 71 2.46 9.01 5.24
CA ARG A 71 3.66 9.86 5.19
C ARG A 71 4.93 9.06 4.91
N GLU A 72 5.02 7.86 5.46
CA GLU A 72 6.16 6.97 5.23
C GLU A 72 6.12 6.41 3.80
N ILE A 73 4.94 6.09 3.28
CA ILE A 73 4.77 5.66 1.88
C ILE A 73 5.25 6.73 0.92
N VAL A 74 4.79 7.98 1.07
CA VAL A 74 5.20 9.10 0.20
C VAL A 74 6.72 9.30 0.23
N LYS A 75 7.33 9.15 1.41
CA LYS A 75 8.80 9.19 1.56
C LYS A 75 9.47 8.04 0.80
N LEU A 76 9.02 6.80 1.00
CA LEU A 76 9.59 5.61 0.33
C LEU A 76 9.45 5.67 -1.19
N LEU A 77 8.31 6.15 -1.69
CA LEU A 77 8.10 6.43 -3.11
C LEU A 77 9.10 7.48 -3.61
N SER A 78 9.34 8.56 -2.84
CA SER A 78 10.29 9.61 -3.21
C SER A 78 11.75 9.12 -3.26
N GLU A 79 12.08 8.08 -2.50
CA GLU A 79 13.39 7.41 -2.52
C GLU A 79 13.56 6.46 -3.73
N GLY A 80 12.50 6.16 -4.48
CA GLY A 80 12.55 5.32 -5.69
C GLY A 80 12.78 3.83 -5.44
N LYS A 81 12.63 3.35 -4.20
CA LYS A 81 12.78 1.92 -3.85
C LYS A 81 11.53 1.10 -4.18
N ASN A 82 10.37 1.74 -4.19
CA ASN A 82 9.08 1.15 -4.52
C ASN A 82 8.38 2.03 -5.54
N ASN A 83 7.72 1.41 -6.52
CA ASN A 83 7.14 2.11 -7.66
C ASN A 83 5.61 2.06 -7.68
N LEU A 84 4.99 1.34 -6.75
CA LEU A 84 3.55 1.16 -6.67
C LEU A 84 3.09 1.35 -5.23
N ALA A 85 2.06 2.18 -5.07
CA ALA A 85 1.43 2.43 -3.79
C ALA A 85 -0.08 2.63 -3.93
N ILE A 86 -0.80 2.28 -2.87
CA ILE A 86 -2.22 2.56 -2.67
C ILE A 86 -2.33 3.56 -1.52
N LEU A 87 -2.89 4.72 -1.82
CA LEU A 87 -3.09 5.85 -0.90
C LEU A 87 -4.57 6.24 -0.92
N THR A 88 -5.04 6.84 0.16
CA THR A 88 -6.42 7.37 0.31
C THR A 88 -6.57 8.82 -0.21
N ARG A 89 -5.50 9.38 -0.78
CA ARG A 89 -5.51 10.72 -1.39
C ARG A 89 -4.52 10.82 -2.55
N GLU A 90 -4.70 11.87 -3.33
CA GLU A 90 -3.69 12.31 -4.29
C GLU A 90 -2.46 12.92 -3.59
N LEU A 91 -1.33 12.91 -4.31
CA LEU A 91 -0.12 13.61 -3.88
C LEU A 91 -0.34 15.12 -3.90
N ILE A 92 0.09 15.83 -2.85
CA ILE A 92 -0.02 17.29 -2.83
C ILE A 92 0.98 17.92 -3.80
N PRO A 93 0.76 19.16 -4.29
CA PRO A 93 1.65 19.79 -5.26
C PRO A 93 3.12 19.86 -4.82
N GLY A 94 3.38 20.01 -3.52
CA GLY A 94 4.73 19.99 -2.96
C GLY A 94 5.42 18.64 -3.10
N GLU A 95 4.69 17.55 -2.91
CA GLU A 95 5.18 16.17 -3.10
C GLU A 95 5.43 15.91 -4.58
N ILE A 96 4.51 16.26 -5.47
CA ILE A 96 4.65 16.12 -6.93
C ILE A 96 5.92 16.83 -7.43
N LYS A 97 6.21 18.02 -6.91
CA LYS A 97 7.45 18.75 -7.23
C LYS A 97 8.71 18.03 -6.73
N ASN A 98 8.62 17.28 -5.63
CA ASN A 98 9.72 16.46 -5.14
C ASN A 98 9.97 15.25 -6.06
N PHE A 99 8.90 14.55 -6.45
CA PHE A 99 8.98 13.45 -7.42
C PHE A 99 9.55 13.89 -8.77
N SER A 100 9.09 15.04 -9.27
CA SER A 100 9.56 15.62 -10.53
C SER A 100 11.06 15.94 -10.50
N ARG A 101 11.58 16.44 -9.36
CA ARG A 101 13.01 16.68 -9.16
C ARG A 101 13.84 15.40 -9.17
N ASN A 102 13.26 14.30 -8.72
CA ASN A 102 13.89 12.98 -8.73
C ASN A 102 13.65 12.23 -10.05
N ASN A 103 13.11 12.87 -11.09
CA ASN A 103 12.72 12.28 -12.37
C ASN A 103 11.73 11.11 -12.27
N ILE A 104 10.94 11.07 -11.18
CA ILE A 104 9.91 10.04 -10.97
C ILE A 104 8.61 10.54 -11.60
N LYS A 105 8.13 9.84 -12.64
CA LYS A 105 6.84 10.10 -13.28
C LYS A 105 5.80 9.11 -12.76
N GLY A 106 4.90 9.59 -11.91
CA GLY A 106 3.79 8.81 -11.36
C GLY A 106 2.54 8.92 -12.22
N LYS A 107 1.76 7.83 -12.30
CA LYS A 107 0.38 7.84 -12.79
C LYS A 107 -0.54 7.60 -11.60
N VAL A 108 -1.52 8.47 -11.41
CA VAL A 108 -2.59 8.28 -10.43
C VAL A 108 -3.76 7.61 -11.14
N THR A 109 -4.38 6.64 -10.49
CA THR A 109 -5.56 5.94 -11.04
C THR A 109 -6.49 5.62 -9.89
N ASP A 110 -7.70 6.15 -9.97
CA ASP A 110 -8.74 5.91 -8.98
C ASP A 110 -9.30 4.51 -9.16
N PHE A 111 -9.49 3.79 -8.06
CA PHE A 111 -10.07 2.43 -8.08
C PHE A 111 -11.18 2.24 -7.04
N ALA A 112 -11.31 3.15 -6.05
CA ALA A 112 -12.32 3.09 -5.01
C ALA A 112 -12.61 4.48 -4.44
N ILE A 113 -13.77 4.60 -3.78
CA ILE A 113 -14.16 5.74 -2.95
C ILE A 113 -14.26 5.21 -1.51
N ASP A 114 -13.65 5.90 -0.56
CA ASP A 114 -13.67 5.53 0.85
C ASP A 114 -14.59 6.46 1.68
N GLY A 115 -14.76 6.11 2.96
CA GLY A 115 -15.58 6.86 3.89
C GLY A 115 -15.12 6.65 5.33
N ILE A 116 -15.25 7.69 6.15
CA ILE A 116 -14.89 7.64 7.58
C ILE A 116 -16.18 7.58 8.39
N ALA A 117 -16.33 6.50 9.17
CA ALA A 117 -17.43 6.34 10.12
C ALA A 117 -16.95 6.63 11.55
N PHE A 118 -17.75 7.37 12.30
CA PHE A 118 -17.50 7.60 13.72
C PHE A 118 -18.35 6.68 14.57
N ILE A 119 -17.70 5.85 15.39
CA ILE A 119 -18.36 4.89 16.26
C ILE A 119 -18.35 5.46 17.69
N GLY A 120 -19.54 5.71 18.22
CA GLY A 120 -19.74 6.15 19.61
C GLY A 120 -19.78 4.98 20.59
N HIS A 121 -19.43 5.25 21.85
CA HIS A 121 -19.60 4.27 22.92
C HIS A 121 -21.11 3.99 23.18
N PRO A 122 -21.53 2.74 23.45
CA PRO A 122 -22.95 2.38 23.57
C PRO A 122 -23.75 3.17 24.62
N SER A 123 -23.08 3.64 25.69
CA SER A 123 -23.75 4.48 26.70
C SER A 123 -24.17 5.85 26.19
N ASN A 124 -23.75 6.24 24.98
CA ASN A 124 -24.08 7.51 24.36
C ASN A 124 -25.19 7.29 23.31
N SER A 125 -26.42 7.03 23.80
CA SER A 125 -27.56 6.58 23.01
C SER A 125 -28.05 7.53 21.92
N ASN A 126 -27.65 8.80 21.95
CA ASN A 126 -28.02 9.83 20.97
C ASN A 126 -26.79 10.44 20.28
N PHE A 127 -25.79 9.61 19.96
CA PHE A 127 -24.59 10.07 19.26
C PHE A 127 -24.92 10.53 17.84
N LYS A 128 -24.96 11.86 17.65
CA LYS A 128 -24.98 12.51 16.34
C LYS A 128 -23.72 13.35 16.22
N MET A 129 -22.87 13.03 15.24
CA MET A 129 -21.71 13.84 14.92
C MET A 129 -22.05 14.82 13.82
N GLU A 130 -21.90 16.09 14.11
CA GLU A 130 -21.95 17.16 13.12
C GLU A 130 -20.52 17.60 12.79
N GLU A 131 -20.28 17.97 11.53
CA GLU A 131 -18.97 18.42 11.07
C GLU A 131 -18.45 19.61 11.90
N ILE A 132 -19.34 20.54 12.25
CA ILE A 132 -18.98 21.71 13.05
C ILE A 132 -18.48 21.34 14.46
N GLU A 133 -19.05 20.31 15.07
CA GLU A 133 -18.62 19.79 16.37
C GLU A 133 -17.22 19.19 16.27
N LEU A 134 -16.95 18.45 15.20
CA LEU A 134 -15.63 17.87 14.92
C LEU A 134 -14.59 18.96 14.70
N ILE A 135 -14.89 19.96 13.87
CA ILE A 135 -14.00 21.11 13.63
C ILE A 135 -13.74 21.87 14.93
N ASN A 136 -14.76 22.11 15.75
CA ASN A 136 -14.62 22.78 17.04
C ASN A 136 -13.72 21.96 17.98
N PHE A 137 -13.93 20.65 18.06
CA PHE A 137 -13.11 19.76 18.87
C PHE A 137 -11.64 19.80 18.47
N LEU A 138 -11.35 19.69 17.15
CA LEU A 138 -9.99 19.70 16.61
C LEU A 138 -9.30 21.06 16.81
N ASN A 139 -10.06 22.15 16.76
CA ASN A 139 -9.58 23.49 17.09
C ASN A 139 -9.44 23.76 18.61
N GLY A 140 -9.76 22.79 19.46
CA GLY A 140 -9.70 22.93 20.92
C GLY A 140 -10.83 23.78 21.53
N LYS A 141 -11.85 24.13 20.74
CA LYS A 141 -13.05 24.84 21.20
C LYS A 141 -13.98 23.89 21.96
N THR A 142 -15.03 24.45 22.57
CA THR A 142 -16.10 23.68 23.20
C THR A 142 -16.78 22.79 22.14
N SER A 143 -16.89 21.50 22.44
CA SER A 143 -17.58 20.53 21.62
C SER A 143 -18.24 19.47 22.51
N LYS A 144 -19.29 18.83 21.98
CA LYS A 144 -19.92 17.64 22.59
C LYS A 144 -18.98 16.43 22.60
N ILE A 145 -17.95 16.43 21.76
CA ILE A 145 -16.94 15.36 21.68
C ILE A 145 -16.01 15.46 22.88
N LYS A 146 -15.99 14.41 23.71
CA LYS A 146 -15.09 14.34 24.88
C LYS A 146 -13.70 13.90 24.47
N ASN A 147 -13.61 12.74 23.82
CA ASN A 147 -12.38 12.09 23.42
C ASN A 147 -12.53 11.54 22.00
N LEU A 148 -11.44 11.57 21.23
CA LEU A 148 -11.31 10.82 19.98
C LEU A 148 -10.16 9.82 20.11
N VAL A 149 -10.34 8.65 19.53
CA VAL A 149 -9.34 7.58 19.55
C VAL A 149 -9.02 7.23 18.10
N PHE A 150 -7.74 7.18 17.76
CA PHE A 150 -7.25 6.75 16.45
C PHE A 150 -6.28 5.59 16.61
N ASP A 151 -6.06 4.83 15.55
CA ASP A 151 -5.07 3.75 15.59
C ASP A 151 -3.64 4.30 15.61
N ASN A 152 -3.35 5.27 14.73
CA ASN A 152 -2.02 5.85 14.56
C ASN A 152 -2.06 7.37 14.35
N ALA A 153 -1.14 8.09 14.98
CA ALA A 153 -0.98 9.54 14.85
C ALA A 153 -0.53 9.99 13.45
N ASN A 154 0.13 9.11 12.70
CA ASN A 154 0.58 9.37 11.33
C ASN A 154 -0.35 8.76 10.27
N SER A 155 -1.54 8.30 10.65
CA SER A 155 -2.52 7.74 9.72
C SER A 155 -3.08 8.81 8.77
N SER A 156 -3.51 8.38 7.58
CA SER A 156 -4.19 9.25 6.62
C SER A 156 -5.51 9.80 7.16
N THR A 157 -6.24 9.05 7.99
CA THR A 157 -7.45 9.51 8.66
C THR A 157 -7.19 10.72 9.55
N VAL A 158 -6.15 10.67 10.40
CA VAL A 158 -5.79 11.80 11.28
C VAL A 158 -5.42 13.02 10.44
N ARG A 159 -4.58 12.83 9.41
CA ARG A 159 -4.20 13.92 8.50
C ARG A 159 -5.43 14.53 7.81
N TYR A 160 -6.31 13.71 7.25
CA TYR A 160 -7.53 14.18 6.58
C TYR A 160 -8.39 15.05 7.51
N LEU A 161 -8.59 14.62 8.76
CA LEU A 161 -9.34 15.40 9.73
C LEU A 161 -8.65 16.71 10.13
N MET A 162 -7.31 16.70 10.24
CA MET A 162 -6.54 17.92 10.48
C MET A 162 -6.63 18.91 9.32
N ASP A 163 -6.57 18.42 8.08
CA ASP A 163 -6.71 19.21 6.86
C ASP A 163 -8.12 19.82 6.77
N LEU A 164 -9.16 19.03 7.06
CA LEU A 164 -10.55 19.48 7.13
C LEU A 164 -10.73 20.61 8.16
N ALA A 165 -10.17 20.46 9.36
CA ALA A 165 -10.24 21.47 10.40
C ALA A 165 -9.22 22.62 10.26
N LYS A 166 -8.32 22.54 9.28
CA LYS A 166 -7.20 23.48 9.03
C LYS A 166 -6.27 23.67 10.25
N VAL A 167 -6.03 22.61 11.00
CA VAL A 167 -5.17 22.63 12.19
C VAL A 167 -3.81 21.99 11.92
N LYS A 168 -2.75 22.52 12.54
CA LYS A 168 -1.38 21.99 12.41
C LYS A 168 -0.97 21.06 13.56
N SER A 169 -1.69 21.10 14.68
CA SER A 169 -1.40 20.33 15.88
C SER A 169 -2.66 19.69 16.42
N LEU A 170 -2.53 18.47 16.94
CA LEU A 170 -3.62 17.73 17.56
C LEU A 170 -3.91 18.26 18.98
N PRO A 171 -5.19 18.39 19.38
CA PRO A 171 -5.54 18.72 20.76
C PRO A 171 -5.20 17.58 21.73
N LYS A 172 -5.01 17.93 23.02
CA LYS A 172 -4.64 16.97 24.08
C LYS A 172 -5.66 15.86 24.36
N ARG A 173 -6.89 15.97 23.83
CA ARG A 173 -7.99 15.01 24.05
C ARG A 173 -8.07 13.92 22.96
N ILE A 174 -6.99 13.75 22.19
CA ILE A 174 -6.85 12.69 21.20
C ILE A 174 -5.95 11.60 21.77
N PHE A 175 -6.42 10.37 21.69
CA PHE A 175 -5.72 9.18 22.15
C PHE A 175 -5.40 8.29 20.96
N PHE A 176 -4.35 7.50 21.10
CA PHE A 176 -3.94 6.53 20.10
C PHE A 176 -4.02 5.12 20.67
N LEU A 177 -4.51 4.16 19.90
CA LEU A 177 -4.46 2.76 20.28
C LEU A 177 -2.99 2.33 20.29
N CYS A 178 -2.60 1.68 21.38
CA CYS A 178 -1.29 1.02 21.44
C CYS A 178 -1.39 -0.27 20.64
N GLN A 179 -1.08 -0.21 19.34
CA GLN A 179 -1.03 -1.41 18.53
C GLN A 179 0.25 -2.21 18.86
N PRO A 180 0.13 -3.47 19.30
CA PRO A 180 1.29 -4.34 19.40
C PRO A 180 1.78 -4.61 17.97
N ILE A 181 3.03 -4.24 17.69
CA ILE A 181 3.70 -4.60 16.44
C ILE A 181 3.98 -6.10 16.52
N MET A 182 3.00 -6.94 16.18
CA MET A 182 3.26 -8.34 15.88
C MET A 182 3.97 -8.36 14.53
N LYS A 183 5.30 -8.43 14.59
CA LYS A 183 6.14 -8.79 13.43
C LYS A 183 6.06 -10.29 13.18
#